data_AF-M6V1I7-F1
#
_entry.id   AF-M6V1I7-F1
#
_cell.length_a   1.000
_cell.length_b   1.000
_cell.length_c   1.000
_cell.angle_alpha   90.00
_cell.angle_beta   90.00
_cell.angle_gamma   90.00
#
_symmetry.space_group_name_H-M   'P 1'
#
loop_
_entity.id
_entity.type
_entity.pdbx_description
1 polymer ?
#
loop_
_entity_poly.entity_id
_entity_poly.type
_entity_poly.pdbx_seq_one_letter_code
_entity_poly.pdbx_strand_id
1 'polypeptide(L)'
;MRLRVILCMTFLSFNLLTGAESPVSEKQERSSNVEYNEILKSVKDFLRKPPYILITSQLIPSHSKSEYDNFGRLVGSISDTDDGSRSTASYSYDSSFPLSAKTTFPTGTGDPDFLSRTYTDGLGRTIYTVKSASNGGYVLTGRLVYDGNGKLVRKGQSNWATSGEIDRFVLHLEERNPTSFEYDPIGRIKKTIQPTAQGETSPTTITTTYNSAFETTEDH
;
A
#
# COMPACT_ATOMS: atom_id res chain seq x y z
N MET A 1 -24.43 110.01 -41.45
CA MET A 1 -25.41 108.96 -41.09
C MET A 1 -24.70 107.61 -41.01
N ARG A 2 -25.14 106.79 -40.05
CA ARG A 2 -24.64 105.49 -39.56
C ARG A 2 -23.88 104.56 -40.54
N LEU A 3 -22.78 104.02 -39.99
CA LEU A 3 -22.37 102.61 -39.91
C LEU A 3 -22.25 101.81 -41.23
N ARG A 4 -21.02 101.43 -41.61
CA ARG A 4 -20.76 100.25 -42.45
C ARG A 4 -19.32 99.73 -42.34
N VAL A 5 -19.21 98.62 -41.61
CA VAL A 5 -18.39 97.42 -41.92
C VAL A 5 -16.88 97.63 -41.98
N ILE A 6 -16.30 97.94 -40.83
CA ILE A 6 -14.95 97.49 -40.48
C ILE A 6 -15.15 96.22 -39.64
N LEU A 7 -14.87 95.04 -40.21
CA LEU A 7 -14.16 93.91 -39.56
C LEU A 7 -14.16 92.65 -40.46
N CYS A 8 -13.79 92.77 -41.74
CA CYS A 8 -13.80 91.62 -42.67
C CYS A 8 -12.48 90.78 -42.64
N MET A 9 -11.69 90.81 -41.56
CA MET A 9 -10.42 90.08 -41.48
C MET A 9 -10.12 89.38 -40.15
N THR A 10 -11.09 89.27 -39.21
CA THR A 10 -10.85 88.59 -37.92
C THR A 10 -12.00 87.70 -37.44
N PHE A 11 -12.73 87.05 -38.35
CA PHE A 11 -13.70 85.99 -38.04
C PHE A 11 -13.63 84.83 -39.05
N LEU A 12 -12.41 84.42 -39.39
CA LEU A 12 -12.15 83.11 -39.99
C LEU A 12 -11.21 82.30 -39.09
N SER A 13 -11.44 82.38 -37.77
CA SER A 13 -11.05 81.32 -36.85
C SER A 13 -12.22 80.33 -36.79
N PHE A 14 -11.87 79.05 -36.87
CA PHE A 14 -12.71 77.86 -36.81
C PHE A 14 -13.37 77.42 -38.13
N ASN A 15 -13.12 76.13 -38.44
CA ASN A 15 -13.81 75.26 -39.40
C ASN A 15 -13.15 75.03 -40.77
N LEU A 16 -11.84 74.77 -40.81
CA LEU A 16 -11.26 74.07 -41.96
C LEU A 16 -10.12 73.12 -41.54
N LEU A 17 -10.45 72.03 -40.84
CA LEU A 17 -9.73 70.76 -41.01
C LEU A 17 -10.51 69.59 -40.38
N THR A 18 -10.95 68.68 -41.24
CA THR A 18 -11.19 67.25 -40.99
C THR A 18 -12.24 66.87 -39.96
N GLY A 19 -13.47 66.63 -40.44
CA GLY A 19 -14.26 65.50 -39.96
C GLY A 19 -13.55 64.20 -40.36
N ALA A 20 -12.56 63.81 -39.56
CA ALA A 20 -11.99 62.47 -39.58
C ALA A 20 -12.37 61.84 -38.25
N GLU A 21 -13.52 61.14 -38.21
CA GLU A 21 -13.65 60.09 -37.22
C GLU A 21 -12.48 59.13 -37.46
N SER A 22 -11.68 58.94 -36.41
CA SER A 22 -10.45 58.17 -36.51
C SER A 22 -10.79 56.74 -36.95
N PRO A 23 -10.19 56.23 -38.05
CA PRO A 23 -10.39 54.84 -38.47
C PRO A 23 -9.88 53.84 -37.41
N VAL A 24 -9.18 54.32 -36.37
CA VAL A 24 -8.77 53.54 -35.21
C VAL A 24 -9.96 53.21 -34.31
N SER A 25 -10.91 54.13 -34.11
CA SER A 25 -12.07 53.90 -33.23
C SER A 25 -13.00 52.82 -33.81
N GLU A 26 -13.34 52.93 -35.09
CA GLU A 26 -14.21 51.95 -35.76
C GLU A 26 -13.53 50.58 -35.90
N LYS A 27 -12.20 50.54 -36.11
CA LYS A 27 -11.43 49.29 -36.09
C LYS A 27 -11.35 48.67 -34.70
N GLN A 28 -11.22 49.48 -33.65
CA GLN A 28 -11.15 49.02 -32.27
C GLN A 28 -12.52 48.53 -31.75
N GLU A 29 -13.61 49.16 -32.19
CA GLU A 29 -14.97 48.70 -31.91
C GLU A 29 -15.32 47.43 -32.70
N ARG A 30 -14.89 47.30 -33.97
CA ARG A 30 -15.01 46.04 -34.70
C ARG A 30 -14.13 44.93 -34.12
N SER A 31 -12.89 45.22 -33.72
CA SER A 31 -11.99 44.21 -33.15
C SER A 31 -12.49 43.72 -31.79
N SER A 32 -12.96 44.61 -30.92
CA SER A 32 -13.55 44.24 -29.64
C SER A 32 -14.85 43.44 -29.81
N ASN A 33 -15.71 43.79 -30.76
CA ASN A 33 -16.92 43.00 -31.05
C ASN A 33 -16.61 41.62 -31.65
N VAL A 34 -15.55 41.50 -32.46
CA VAL A 34 -15.09 40.19 -32.97
C VAL A 34 -14.52 39.36 -31.82
N GLU A 35 -13.66 39.93 -30.98
CA GLU A 35 -13.07 39.28 -29.81
C GLU A 35 -14.13 38.86 -28.79
N TYR A 36 -15.14 39.70 -28.53
CA TYR A 36 -16.24 39.39 -27.63
C TYR A 36 -17.13 38.26 -28.18
N ASN A 37 -17.39 38.24 -29.50
CA ASN A 37 -18.14 37.16 -30.14
C ASN A 37 -17.34 35.85 -30.22
N GLU A 38 -16.02 35.91 -30.38
CA GLU A 38 -15.14 34.73 -30.32
C GLU A 38 -15.08 34.15 -28.89
N ILE A 39 -14.96 35.01 -27.87
CA ILE A 39 -15.00 34.58 -26.47
C ILE A 39 -16.38 34.01 -26.11
N LEU A 40 -17.48 34.65 -26.53
CA LEU A 40 -18.83 34.12 -26.30
C LEU A 40 -19.09 32.79 -27.03
N LYS A 41 -18.56 32.61 -28.25
CA LYS A 41 -18.60 31.31 -28.94
C LYS A 41 -17.80 30.26 -28.18
N SER A 42 -16.57 30.59 -27.78
CA SER A 42 -15.69 29.71 -27.01
C SER A 42 -16.30 29.28 -25.67
N VAL A 43 -16.89 30.22 -24.92
CA VAL A 43 -17.56 29.95 -23.65
C VAL A 43 -18.86 29.16 -23.87
N LYS A 44 -19.61 29.43 -24.94
CA LYS A 44 -20.82 28.67 -25.28
C LYS A 44 -20.50 27.22 -25.69
N ASP A 45 -19.39 27.02 -26.39
CA ASP A 45 -18.90 25.68 -26.75
C ASP A 45 -18.37 24.93 -25.52
N PHE A 46 -17.81 25.64 -24.53
CA PHE A 46 -17.41 25.06 -23.23
C PHE A 46 -18.62 24.69 -22.34
N LEU A 47 -19.73 25.43 -22.41
CA LEU A 47 -20.92 25.22 -21.59
C LEU A 47 -21.97 24.28 -22.22
N ARG A 48 -21.84 23.94 -23.50
CA ARG A 48 -22.65 22.90 -24.11
C ARG A 48 -22.08 21.56 -23.68
N LYS A 49 -22.81 20.89 -22.75
CA LYS A 49 -22.67 19.49 -22.26
C LYS A 49 -21.34 18.82 -22.64
N PRO A 50 -20.52 18.39 -21.67
CA PRO A 50 -19.24 17.78 -22.00
C PRO A 50 -19.48 16.69 -23.05
N PRO A 51 -18.64 16.59 -24.11
CA PRO A 51 -18.61 15.34 -24.84
C PRO A 51 -18.48 14.27 -23.75
N TYR A 52 -19.35 13.26 -23.78
CA TYR A 52 -19.23 12.11 -22.89
C TYR A 52 -17.74 11.89 -22.70
N ILE A 53 -17.28 11.97 -21.44
CA ILE A 53 -15.89 11.64 -21.15
C ILE A 53 -15.80 10.19 -21.63
N LEU A 54 -15.31 10.01 -22.85
CA LEU A 54 -14.64 8.79 -23.21
C LEU A 54 -13.47 8.83 -22.25
N ILE A 55 -13.64 8.10 -21.14
CA ILE A 55 -12.56 7.79 -20.22
C ILE A 55 -11.63 6.87 -21.01
N THR A 56 -10.92 7.44 -21.96
CA THR A 56 -9.80 6.81 -22.63
C THR A 56 -8.57 7.28 -21.87
N SER A 57 -8.00 6.35 -21.11
CA SER A 57 -6.73 6.41 -20.34
C SER A 57 -6.75 6.69 -18.83
N GLN A 58 -7.91 6.89 -18.18
CA GLN A 58 -8.01 6.65 -16.70
C GLN A 58 -8.36 5.19 -16.36
N LEU A 59 -8.20 4.31 -17.36
CA LEU A 59 -8.17 2.85 -17.29
C LEU A 59 -6.82 2.42 -17.85
N ILE A 60 -5.73 2.70 -17.13
CA ILE A 60 -4.64 1.72 -17.17
C ILE A 60 -5.27 0.52 -16.46
N PRO A 61 -5.48 -0.64 -17.11
CA PRO A 61 -5.98 -1.81 -16.44
C PRO A 61 -5.07 -2.02 -15.23
N SER A 62 -5.62 -2.29 -14.04
CA SER A 62 -4.74 -2.77 -12.99
C SER A 62 -4.10 -4.04 -13.53
N HIS A 63 -2.79 -3.98 -13.81
CA HIS A 63 -2.01 -5.12 -14.30
C HIS A 63 -2.00 -6.27 -13.29
N SER A 64 -2.65 -6.10 -12.14
CA SER A 64 -2.96 -7.13 -11.17
C SER A 64 -4.44 -7.08 -10.76
N LYS A 65 -5.06 -8.26 -10.63
CA LYS A 65 -6.41 -8.49 -10.11
C LYS A 65 -6.30 -9.28 -8.82
N SER A 66 -7.07 -8.89 -7.80
CA SER A 66 -7.21 -9.63 -6.55
C SER A 66 -8.60 -10.28 -6.47
N GLU A 67 -8.65 -11.49 -5.95
CA GLU A 67 -9.87 -12.29 -5.77
C GLU A 67 -10.11 -12.56 -4.31
N TYR A 68 -11.37 -12.52 -3.89
CA TYR A 68 -11.77 -12.62 -2.50
C TYR A 68 -12.87 -13.66 -2.30
N ASP A 69 -12.90 -14.30 -1.14
CA ASP A 69 -14.03 -15.15 -0.73
C ASP A 69 -15.22 -14.33 -0.19
N ASN A 70 -16.30 -15.00 0.17
CA ASN A 70 -17.52 -14.37 0.73
C ASN A 70 -17.28 -13.67 2.08
N PHE A 71 -16.15 -13.94 2.75
CA PHE A 71 -15.75 -13.27 3.99
C PHE A 71 -14.84 -12.07 3.72
N GLY A 72 -14.57 -11.75 2.45
CA GLY A 72 -13.69 -10.65 2.05
C GLY A 72 -12.20 -10.95 2.22
N ARG A 73 -11.81 -12.23 2.37
CA ARG A 73 -10.40 -12.63 2.49
C ARG A 73 -9.81 -12.90 1.12
N LEU A 74 -8.57 -12.51 0.90
CA LEU A 74 -7.85 -12.71 -0.36
C LEU A 74 -7.70 -14.22 -0.63
N VAL A 75 -8.13 -14.71 -1.80
CA VAL A 75 -7.98 -16.12 -2.23
C VAL A 75 -7.10 -16.27 -3.47
N GLY A 76 -6.90 -15.19 -4.23
CA GLY A 76 -6.07 -15.21 -5.42
C GLY A 76 -5.52 -13.83 -5.77
N SER A 77 -4.32 -13.82 -6.31
CA SER A 77 -3.70 -12.68 -6.98
C SER A 77 -3.32 -13.12 -8.38
N ILE A 78 -3.75 -12.34 -9.36
CA ILE A 78 -3.55 -12.59 -10.78
C ILE A 78 -2.83 -11.38 -11.35
N SER A 79 -1.86 -11.58 -12.22
CA SER A 79 -1.27 -10.52 -13.02
C SER A 79 -1.65 -10.69 -14.49
N ASP A 80 -1.99 -9.59 -15.13
CA ASP A 80 -2.25 -9.55 -16.56
C ASP A 80 -0.92 -9.43 -17.32
N THR A 81 -0.70 -10.30 -18.29
CA THR A 81 0.49 -10.33 -19.14
C THR A 81 0.06 -10.19 -20.60
N ASP A 82 1.00 -9.84 -21.48
CA ASP A 82 0.72 -9.74 -22.93
C ASP A 82 0.21 -11.07 -23.53
N ASP A 83 0.47 -12.19 -22.84
CA ASP A 83 0.06 -13.57 -23.17
C ASP A 83 -1.17 -14.03 -22.34
N GLY A 84 -1.94 -13.08 -21.80
CA GLY A 84 -3.10 -13.33 -20.95
C GLY A 84 -2.81 -13.26 -19.45
N SER A 85 -3.76 -13.66 -18.61
CA SER A 85 -3.63 -13.49 -17.16
C SER A 85 -3.03 -14.73 -16.49
N ARG A 86 -2.10 -14.53 -15.56
CA ARG A 86 -1.39 -15.58 -14.81
C ARG A 86 -1.58 -15.42 -13.31
N SER A 87 -1.85 -16.53 -12.60
CA SER A 87 -1.92 -16.52 -11.14
C SER A 87 -0.53 -16.32 -10.54
N THR A 88 -0.37 -15.31 -9.69
CA THR A 88 0.89 -15.00 -8.99
C THR A 88 0.90 -15.51 -7.55
N ALA A 89 -0.28 -15.69 -6.95
CA ALA A 89 -0.43 -16.28 -5.63
C ALA A 89 -1.84 -16.83 -5.46
N SER A 90 -1.96 -17.96 -4.76
CA SER A 90 -3.24 -18.44 -4.24
C SER A 90 -3.19 -18.59 -2.73
N TYR A 91 -4.33 -18.34 -2.09
CA TYR A 91 -4.47 -18.37 -0.65
C TYR A 91 -5.64 -19.28 -0.29
N SER A 92 -5.41 -20.17 0.66
CA SER A 92 -6.40 -21.11 1.17
C SER A 92 -6.42 -21.04 2.69
N TYR A 93 -7.60 -21.22 3.26
CA TYR A 93 -7.84 -21.08 4.69
C TYR A 93 -8.50 -22.36 5.21
N ASP A 94 -8.01 -22.85 6.35
CA ASP A 94 -8.63 -23.95 7.08
C ASP A 94 -9.16 -23.41 8.41
N SER A 95 -10.45 -23.63 8.65
CA SER A 95 -11.14 -23.26 9.88
C SER A 95 -11.13 -24.36 10.94
N SER A 96 -10.64 -25.56 10.60
CA SER A 96 -10.46 -26.66 11.54
C SER A 96 -9.37 -26.29 12.54
N PHE A 97 -9.61 -26.49 13.83
CA PHE A 97 -8.64 -26.07 14.84
C PHE A 97 -7.40 -26.98 14.85
N PRO A 98 -6.17 -26.42 14.86
CA PRO A 98 -5.85 -24.99 14.84
C PRO A 98 -6.05 -24.34 13.47
N LEU A 99 -6.54 -23.10 13.48
CA LEU A 99 -6.79 -22.31 12.27
C LEU A 99 -5.51 -22.22 11.42
N SER A 100 -5.65 -22.24 10.10
CA SER A 100 -4.47 -22.06 9.25
C SER A 100 -4.75 -21.31 7.96
N ALA A 101 -3.68 -20.72 7.42
CA ALA A 101 -3.66 -20.08 6.11
C ALA A 101 -2.47 -20.60 5.31
N LYS A 102 -2.71 -21.11 4.09
CA LYS A 102 -1.68 -21.56 3.15
C LYS A 102 -1.65 -20.65 1.94
N THR A 103 -0.46 -20.16 1.65
CA THR A 103 -0.11 -19.42 0.43
C THR A 103 0.68 -20.34 -0.50
N THR A 104 0.36 -20.27 -1.79
CA THR A 104 1.06 -20.93 -2.88
C THR A 104 1.53 -19.85 -3.85
N PHE A 105 2.82 -19.80 -4.14
CA PHE A 105 3.39 -18.94 -5.18
C PHE A 105 3.81 -19.82 -6.37
N PRO A 106 3.08 -19.74 -7.49
CA PRO A 106 3.42 -20.49 -8.69
C PRO A 106 4.77 -20.05 -9.27
N THR A 107 5.59 -21.00 -9.70
CA THR A 107 6.88 -20.71 -10.37
C THR A 107 6.73 -20.45 -11.86
N GLY A 108 5.69 -21.04 -12.48
CA GLY A 108 5.41 -20.90 -13.91
C GLY A 108 6.37 -21.64 -14.85
N THR A 109 7.35 -22.38 -14.33
CA THR A 109 8.44 -23.01 -15.10
C THR A 109 8.46 -24.54 -15.01
N GLY A 110 7.42 -25.16 -14.44
CA GLY A 110 7.36 -26.60 -14.16
C GLY A 110 8.11 -27.01 -12.88
N ASP A 111 8.80 -26.07 -12.24
CA ASP A 111 9.36 -26.24 -10.90
C ASP A 111 8.24 -26.29 -9.84
N PRO A 112 8.44 -27.00 -8.71
CA PRO A 112 7.47 -27.01 -7.62
C PRO A 112 7.17 -25.60 -7.09
N ASP A 113 5.89 -25.34 -6.79
CA ASP A 113 5.46 -24.06 -6.23
C ASP A 113 6.06 -23.81 -4.84
N PHE A 114 6.28 -22.53 -4.51
CA PHE A 114 6.66 -22.14 -3.16
C PHE A 114 5.42 -22.09 -2.27
N LEU A 115 5.38 -22.97 -1.28
CA LEU A 115 4.29 -23.09 -0.33
C LEU A 115 4.69 -22.48 1.00
N SER A 116 3.75 -21.82 1.66
CA SER A 116 3.89 -21.36 3.03
C SER A 116 2.57 -21.54 3.75
N ARG A 117 2.53 -22.31 4.85
CA ARG A 117 1.35 -22.45 5.70
C ARG A 117 1.64 -21.98 7.11
N THR A 118 0.80 -21.10 7.64
CA THR A 118 0.87 -20.64 9.04
C THR A 118 -0.29 -21.24 9.83
N TYR A 119 0.02 -21.85 10.96
CA TYR A 119 -0.97 -22.32 11.93
C TYR A 119 -1.09 -21.33 13.06
N THR A 120 -2.32 -21.08 13.49
CA THR A 120 -2.66 -20.09 14.52
C THR A 120 -3.63 -20.69 15.52
N ASP A 121 -3.55 -20.24 16.76
CA ASP A 121 -4.52 -20.59 17.78
C ASP A 121 -5.83 -19.79 17.64
N GLY A 122 -6.76 -19.99 18.58
CA GLY A 122 -8.10 -19.38 18.53
C GLY A 122 -8.11 -17.87 18.74
N LEU A 123 -6.99 -17.29 19.17
CA LEU A 123 -6.79 -15.85 19.31
C LEU A 123 -6.04 -15.26 18.11
N GLY A 124 -5.75 -16.06 17.09
CA GLY A 124 -5.01 -15.64 15.89
C GLY A 124 -3.49 -15.56 16.10
N ARG A 125 -2.95 -16.07 17.21
CA ARG A 125 -1.51 -16.06 17.47
C ARG A 125 -0.85 -17.23 16.74
N THR A 126 0.30 -16.98 16.10
CA THR A 126 1.03 -18.01 15.35
C THR A 126 1.57 -19.09 16.28
N ILE A 127 1.30 -20.35 15.94
CA ILE A 127 1.90 -21.52 16.60
C ILE A 127 3.21 -21.87 15.90
N TYR A 128 3.17 -22.07 14.59
CA TYR A 128 4.34 -22.20 13.72
C TYR A 128 3.95 -21.98 12.25
N THR A 129 4.94 -21.75 11.41
CA THR A 129 4.82 -21.65 9.95
C THR A 129 5.67 -22.71 9.27
N VAL A 130 5.14 -23.37 8.25
CA VAL A 130 5.87 -24.31 7.38
C VAL A 130 6.10 -23.66 6.03
N LYS A 131 7.29 -23.80 5.46
CA LYS A 131 7.68 -23.22 4.17
C LYS A 131 8.39 -24.25 3.30
N SER A 132 8.22 -24.17 1.98
CA SER A 132 9.02 -24.94 1.03
C SER A 132 10.50 -24.58 1.18
N ALA A 133 11.35 -25.59 1.12
CA ALA A 133 12.80 -25.47 1.06
C ALA A 133 13.30 -25.68 -0.37
N SER A 134 14.53 -25.24 -0.65
CA SER A 134 15.14 -25.35 -1.99
C SER A 134 15.38 -26.78 -2.45
N ASN A 135 15.44 -27.75 -1.54
CA ASN A 135 15.65 -29.17 -1.84
C ASN A 135 14.34 -29.95 -2.07
N GLY A 136 13.21 -29.25 -2.24
CA GLY A 136 11.88 -29.87 -2.38
C GLY A 136 11.26 -30.38 -1.07
N GLY A 137 11.98 -30.25 0.06
CA GLY A 137 11.44 -30.51 1.39
C GLY A 137 10.69 -29.32 1.97
N TYR A 138 10.32 -29.43 3.25
CA TYR A 138 9.67 -28.36 4.00
C TYR A 138 10.44 -28.06 5.29
N VAL A 139 10.46 -26.79 5.68
CA VAL A 139 11.03 -26.33 6.95
C VAL A 139 9.91 -25.68 7.76
N LEU A 140 9.77 -26.10 9.01
CA LEU A 140 8.91 -25.42 9.98
C LEU A 140 9.73 -24.44 10.82
N THR A 141 9.14 -23.29 11.11
CA THR A 141 9.60 -22.43 12.21
C THR A 141 9.39 -23.18 13.51
N GLY A 142 10.28 -23.00 14.48
CA GLY A 142 10.03 -23.60 15.79
C GLY A 142 8.73 -23.10 16.42
N ARG A 143 8.13 -23.98 17.23
CA ARG A 143 6.86 -23.70 17.91
C ARG A 143 6.98 -22.48 18.82
N LEU A 144 5.98 -21.62 18.73
CA LEU A 144 5.76 -20.51 19.65
C LEU A 144 4.75 -20.96 20.72
N VAL A 145 5.10 -20.75 21.98
CA VAL A 145 4.26 -21.09 23.13
C VAL A 145 3.96 -19.82 23.89
N TYR A 146 2.67 -19.62 24.15
CA TYR A 146 2.18 -18.45 24.87
C TYR A 146 1.68 -18.84 26.26
N ASP A 147 1.79 -17.91 27.21
CA ASP A 147 1.11 -18.01 28.49
C ASP A 147 -0.40 -17.71 28.38
N GLY A 148 -1.12 -17.86 29.50
CA GLY A 148 -2.55 -17.57 29.59
C GLY A 148 -2.91 -16.10 29.37
N ASN A 149 -1.94 -15.18 29.42
CA ASN A 149 -2.14 -13.74 29.23
C ASN A 149 -1.80 -13.27 27.81
N GLY A 150 -1.33 -14.13 26.92
CA GLY A 150 -0.96 -13.73 25.57
C GLY A 150 0.53 -13.68 25.26
N LYS A 151 1.41 -13.79 26.26
CA LYS A 151 2.84 -13.47 26.11
C LYS A 151 3.64 -14.69 25.67
N LEU A 152 4.62 -14.50 24.79
CA LEU A 152 5.47 -15.57 24.26
C LEU A 152 6.45 -16.06 25.33
N VAL A 153 6.26 -17.26 25.87
CA VAL A 153 7.14 -17.80 26.92
C VAL A 153 8.22 -18.73 26.40
N ARG A 154 8.00 -19.39 25.25
CA ARG A 154 8.99 -20.27 24.62
C ARG A 154 8.96 -20.11 23.11
N LYS A 155 10.14 -20.04 22.51
CA LYS A 155 10.35 -19.98 21.08
C LYS A 155 11.31 -21.09 20.66
N GLY A 156 10.79 -22.13 20.01
CA GLY A 156 11.60 -23.19 19.44
C GLY A 156 12.45 -22.71 18.26
N GLN A 157 13.50 -23.46 17.95
CA GLN A 157 14.27 -23.30 16.72
C GLN A 157 13.58 -23.97 15.53
N SER A 158 13.86 -23.45 14.33
CA SER A 158 13.39 -24.05 13.08
C SER A 158 13.91 -25.47 12.92
N ASN A 159 13.13 -26.30 12.25
CA ASN A 159 13.46 -27.69 11.97
C ASN A 159 12.91 -28.13 10.61
N TRP A 160 13.40 -29.25 10.11
CA TRP A 160 12.78 -29.92 8.97
C TRP A 160 11.40 -30.47 9.35
N ALA A 161 10.43 -30.29 8.46
CA ALA A 161 9.12 -30.92 8.51
C ALA A 161 9.21 -32.34 7.97
N THR A 162 8.61 -33.30 8.69
CA THR A 162 8.77 -34.75 8.41
C THR A 162 7.45 -35.50 8.29
N SER A 163 6.33 -34.86 8.58
CA SER A 163 5.02 -35.49 8.79
C SER A 163 3.90 -34.94 7.90
N GLY A 164 4.24 -34.14 6.89
CA GLY A 164 3.28 -33.49 5.98
C GLY A 164 2.66 -32.23 6.58
N GLU A 165 3.42 -31.51 7.39
CA GLU A 165 3.02 -30.32 8.14
C GLU A 165 2.53 -29.17 7.24
N ILE A 166 2.88 -29.20 5.94
CA ILE A 166 2.38 -28.23 4.95
C ILE A 166 0.88 -28.43 4.64
N ASP A 167 0.33 -29.62 4.84
CA ASP A 167 -1.06 -29.93 4.50
C ASP A 167 -1.93 -30.28 5.71
N ARG A 168 -1.32 -30.61 6.87
CA ARG A 168 -2.03 -30.83 8.12
C ARG A 168 -1.26 -30.32 9.33
N PHE A 169 -1.99 -29.98 10.37
CA PHE A 169 -1.37 -29.63 11.65
C PHE A 169 -0.71 -30.85 12.29
N VAL A 170 0.49 -30.65 12.84
CA VAL A 170 1.23 -31.64 13.62
C VAL A 170 1.74 -30.97 14.88
N LEU A 171 1.41 -31.53 16.04
CA LEU A 171 1.83 -30.97 17.31
C LEU A 171 3.27 -31.39 17.63
N HIS A 172 4.16 -30.42 17.71
CA HIS A 172 5.52 -30.61 18.24
C HIS A 172 5.52 -30.32 19.75
N LEU A 173 5.35 -31.38 20.55
CA LEU A 173 5.33 -31.28 22.03
C LEU A 173 6.67 -30.81 22.61
N GLU A 174 7.77 -31.25 22.00
CA GLU A 174 9.12 -30.86 22.41
C GLU A 174 9.66 -29.81 21.45
N GLU A 175 9.85 -28.59 21.93
CA GLU A 175 10.51 -27.56 21.13
C GLU A 175 12.00 -27.86 21.00
N ARG A 176 12.51 -27.84 19.77
CA ARG A 176 13.95 -27.93 19.52
C ARG A 176 14.64 -26.70 20.09
N ASN A 177 15.53 -26.90 21.07
CA ASN A 177 16.44 -25.87 21.60
C ASN A 177 15.75 -24.51 21.82
N PRO A 178 14.75 -24.41 22.70
CA PRO A 178 13.93 -23.21 22.79
C PRO A 178 14.61 -22.10 23.57
N THR A 179 14.43 -20.86 23.11
CA THR A 179 14.66 -19.67 23.94
C THR A 179 13.43 -19.48 24.83
N SER A 180 13.64 -19.23 26.13
CA SER A 180 12.56 -19.00 27.09
C SER A 180 12.54 -17.56 27.59
N PHE A 181 11.35 -17.03 27.87
CA PHE A 181 11.15 -15.65 28.33
C PHE A 181 10.33 -15.64 29.61
N GLU A 182 10.79 -14.87 30.60
CA GLU A 182 10.01 -14.55 31.78
C GLU A 182 9.68 -13.05 31.80
N TYR A 183 8.48 -12.74 32.28
CA TYR A 183 7.96 -11.39 32.31
C TYR A 183 7.80 -10.89 33.74
N ASP A 184 7.90 -9.58 33.92
CA ASP A 184 7.46 -8.91 35.13
C ASP A 184 5.91 -8.78 35.17
N PRO A 185 5.30 -8.35 36.30
CA PRO A 185 3.85 -8.24 36.42
C PRO A 185 3.19 -7.30 35.39
N ILE A 186 3.92 -6.32 34.87
CA ILE A 186 3.40 -5.37 33.86
C ILE A 186 3.72 -5.78 32.42
N GLY A 187 4.42 -6.91 32.22
CA GLY A 187 4.62 -7.55 30.93
C GLY A 187 5.89 -7.19 30.17
N ARG A 188 6.87 -6.61 30.84
CA ARG A 188 8.21 -6.44 30.26
C ARG A 188 9.03 -7.72 30.48
N ILE A 189 9.96 -8.00 29.57
CA ILE A 189 10.85 -9.16 29.71
C ILE A 189 11.83 -8.87 30.83
N LYS A 190 11.81 -9.68 31.90
CA LYS A 190 12.79 -9.59 33.00
C LYS A 190 13.92 -10.60 32.85
N LYS A 191 13.71 -11.67 32.08
CA LYS A 191 14.69 -12.74 31.92
C LYS A 191 14.53 -13.42 30.57
N THR A 192 15.64 -13.65 29.88
CA THR A 192 15.72 -14.45 28.65
C THR A 192 16.75 -15.56 28.86
N ILE A 193 16.33 -16.80 28.65
CA ILE A 193 17.21 -17.98 28.74
C ILE A 193 17.43 -18.49 27.33
N GLN A 194 18.67 -18.40 26.84
CA GLN A 194 19.03 -18.88 25.51
C GLN A 194 19.19 -20.41 25.50
N PRO A 195 19.13 -21.05 24.32
CA PRO A 195 19.46 -22.47 24.21
C PRO A 195 20.92 -22.70 24.62
N THR A 196 21.19 -23.83 25.29
CA THR A 196 22.56 -24.22 25.63
C THR A 196 23.39 -24.35 24.35
N ALA A 197 24.49 -23.60 24.30
CA ALA A 197 25.41 -23.65 23.17
C ALA A 197 26.14 -25.00 23.12
N GLN A 198 26.61 -25.38 21.94
CA GLN A 198 27.35 -26.64 21.79
C GLN A 198 28.64 -26.61 22.60
N GLY A 199 28.82 -27.60 23.47
CA GLY A 199 29.99 -27.70 24.35
C GLY A 199 29.79 -27.05 25.72
N GLU A 200 28.70 -26.31 25.93
CA GLU A 200 28.36 -25.74 27.23
C GLU A 200 27.50 -26.70 28.06
N THR A 201 27.59 -26.58 29.39
CA THR A 201 26.78 -27.36 30.33
C THR A 201 25.56 -26.60 30.85
N SER A 202 25.52 -25.28 30.67
CA SER A 202 24.47 -24.40 31.15
C SER A 202 24.06 -23.38 30.08
N PRO A 203 22.78 -22.97 30.04
CA PRO A 203 22.31 -21.95 29.11
C PRO A 203 22.72 -20.53 29.56
N THR A 204 23.02 -19.67 28.60
CA THR A 204 23.20 -18.23 28.85
C THR A 204 21.89 -17.59 29.28
N THR A 205 21.94 -16.80 30.35
CA THR A 205 20.78 -16.15 30.95
C THR A 205 20.97 -14.65 31.02
N ILE A 206 20.14 -13.92 30.28
CA ILE A 206 20.10 -12.46 30.30
C ILE A 206 19.01 -12.02 31.28
N THR A 207 19.37 -11.26 32.30
CA THR A 207 18.41 -10.71 33.28
C THR A 207 18.36 -9.20 33.18
N THR A 208 17.15 -8.66 33.19
CA THR A 208 16.91 -7.21 33.14
C THR A 208 16.16 -6.77 34.38
N THR A 209 16.75 -5.82 35.10
CA THR A 209 16.15 -5.19 36.27
C THR A 209 15.69 -3.78 35.93
N TYR A 210 14.43 -3.49 36.23
CA TYR A 210 13.80 -2.20 35.96
C TYR A 210 13.61 -1.39 37.25
N ASN A 211 14.29 -0.24 37.35
CA ASN A 211 14.22 0.68 38.48
C ASN A 211 13.60 2.01 38.04
N SER A 212 12.26 2.03 37.90
CA SER A 212 11.48 3.17 37.41
C SER A 212 11.94 3.64 36.02
N ALA A 213 12.78 4.68 35.95
CA ALA A 213 13.27 5.26 34.70
C ALA A 213 14.55 4.59 34.17
N PHE A 214 15.18 3.71 34.96
CA PHE A 214 16.43 3.06 34.60
C PHE A 214 16.26 1.57 34.35
N GLU A 215 17.09 1.05 33.46
CA GLU A 215 17.17 -0.36 33.07
C GLU A 215 18.63 -0.82 33.23
N THR A 216 18.81 -1.99 33.81
CA THR A 216 20.12 -2.64 33.93
C THR A 216 20.00 -4.06 33.40
N THR A 217 20.88 -4.43 32.47
CA THR A 217 20.90 -5.75 31.82
C THR A 217 22.22 -6.44 32.14
N GLU A 218 22.11 -7.64 32.66
CA GLU A 218 23.24 -8.50 33.04
C GLU A 218 23.17 -9.80 32.24
N ASP A 219 24.35 -10.31 31.88
CA ASP A 219 24.55 -11.57 31.14
C ASP A 219 25.29 -12.56 32.06
N HIS A 220 24.79 -13.80 32.13
CA HIS A 220 25.26 -14.85 33.04
C HIS A 220 25.41 -16.20 32.32
#